data_AF-A0A0Q0V493-F1
#
_entry.id   AF-A0A0Q0V493-F1
#
_cell.length_a   1.000
_cell.length_b   1.000
_cell.length_c   1.000
_cell.angle_alpha   90.00
_cell.angle_beta   90.00
_cell.angle_gamma   90.00
#
_symmetry.space_group_name_H-M   'P 1'
#
loop_
_entity.id
_entity.type
_entity.pdbx_description
1 polymer ?
#
loop_
_entity_poly.entity_id
_entity_poly.type
_entity_poly.pdbx_seq_one_letter_code
_entity_poly.pdbx_strand_id
1 'polypeptide(L)'
;MFENDFIKSKKLITVIGILLLTSFVLSLLKCTISKSPKVTEEQLYTAFYEGAKQISTNDAQRKAIADCLLGKVKLKYQDHFEDLDLSKDKKLIDSITTECAQTITKISWTPEIEQKMLAKFSSMEELNGATAEKKEAYAKCVLSKLKTKYPKGLDGPVPQKEMDEVYVSCMDVLK
;
A
#
# COMPACT_ATOMS: atom_id res chain seq x y z
N MET A 1 -18.04 10.25 -23.95
CA MET A 1 -18.16 11.17 -22.80
C MET A 1 -17.60 10.51 -21.52
N PHE A 2 -16.43 9.87 -21.59
CA PHE A 2 -15.85 9.07 -20.49
C PHE A 2 -14.45 9.55 -20.05
N GLU A 3 -13.85 10.52 -20.75
CA GLU A 3 -12.48 10.95 -20.48
C GLU A 3 -12.33 11.90 -19.28
N ASN A 4 -13.39 12.63 -18.91
CA ASN A 4 -13.31 13.62 -17.83
C ASN A 4 -13.49 13.05 -16.42
N ASP A 5 -14.18 11.91 -16.26
CA ASP A 5 -14.34 11.26 -14.94
C ASP A 5 -13.15 10.37 -14.56
N PHE A 6 -12.41 9.86 -15.56
CA PHE A 6 -11.18 9.09 -15.34
C PHE A 6 -10.12 9.90 -14.59
N ILE A 7 -10.09 11.23 -14.75
CA ILE A 7 -9.12 12.12 -14.09
C ILE A 7 -9.45 12.35 -12.60
N LYS A 8 -10.71 12.24 -12.18
CA LYS A 8 -11.09 12.32 -10.76
C LYS A 8 -10.77 11.02 -10.00
N SER A 9 -10.94 9.86 -10.63
CA SER A 9 -10.55 8.55 -10.08
C SER A 9 -9.02 8.40 -9.92
N LYS A 10 -8.21 9.07 -10.77
CA LYS A 10 -6.73 9.07 -10.71
C LYS A 10 -6.13 9.53 -9.37
N LYS A 11 -6.82 10.40 -8.61
CA LYS A 11 -6.34 10.83 -7.28
C LYS A 11 -6.73 9.87 -6.15
N LEU A 12 -7.70 9.00 -6.37
CA LEU A 12 -8.26 8.12 -5.33
C LEU A 12 -7.48 6.80 -5.23
N ILE A 13 -7.05 6.25 -6.36
CA ILE A 13 -6.40 4.92 -6.42
C ILE A 13 -4.98 4.92 -5.81
N THR A 14 -4.26 6.05 -5.89
CA THR A 14 -2.96 6.23 -5.23
C THR A 14 -3.10 6.41 -3.70
N VAL A 15 -4.30 6.74 -3.20
CA VAL A 15 -4.55 7.13 -1.80
C VAL A 15 -5.20 6.01 -0.97
N ILE A 16 -5.89 5.05 -1.60
CA ILE A 16 -6.74 4.08 -0.88
C ILE A 16 -5.96 2.89 -0.26
N GLY A 17 -4.78 2.53 -0.77
CA GLY A 17 -3.91 1.56 -0.09
C GLY A 17 -3.34 2.07 1.24
N ILE A 18 -3.36 3.39 1.43
CA ILE A 18 -2.62 4.08 2.50
C ILE A 18 -3.53 4.44 3.67
N LEU A 19 -4.81 4.78 3.45
CA LEU A 19 -5.67 5.37 4.50
C LEU A 19 -6.03 4.44 5.69
N LEU A 20 -6.01 3.12 5.54
CA LEU A 20 -6.27 2.17 6.65
C LEU A 20 -5.00 1.76 7.43
N LEU A 21 -3.81 2.01 6.89
CA LEU A 21 -2.53 1.69 7.53
C LEU A 21 -2.11 2.74 8.57
N THR A 22 -2.52 3.99 8.37
CA THR A 22 -2.02 5.13 9.15
C THR A 22 -2.52 5.20 10.59
N SER A 23 -3.70 4.64 10.90
CA SER A 23 -4.29 4.73 12.25
C SER A 23 -3.69 3.71 13.24
N PHE A 24 -3.15 2.58 12.76
CA PHE A 24 -2.69 1.51 13.65
C PHE A 24 -1.20 1.61 13.99
N VAL A 25 -0.35 2.06 13.06
CA VAL A 25 1.06 2.36 13.35
C VAL A 25 1.16 3.39 14.47
N LEU A 26 0.30 4.41 14.44
CA LEU A 26 0.13 5.41 15.50
C LEU A 26 -0.33 4.82 16.84
N SER A 27 -1.22 3.82 16.84
CA SER A 27 -1.66 3.15 18.08
C SER A 27 -0.59 2.25 18.70
N LEU A 28 0.19 1.53 17.89
CA LEU A 28 1.31 0.71 18.37
C LEU A 28 2.45 1.58 18.90
N LEU A 29 2.79 2.67 18.21
CA LEU A 29 3.75 3.68 18.68
C LEU A 29 3.30 4.27 20.01
N LYS A 30 2.03 4.65 20.17
CA LYS A 30 1.49 5.17 21.44
C LYS A 30 1.61 4.16 22.58
N CYS A 31 1.34 2.87 22.36
CA CYS A 31 1.45 1.86 23.42
C CYS A 31 2.89 1.57 23.85
N THR A 32 3.85 1.57 22.92
CA THR A 32 5.27 1.30 23.24
C THR A 32 6.02 2.52 23.77
N ILE A 33 5.65 3.73 23.32
CA ILE A 33 6.32 4.99 23.67
C ILE A 33 5.74 5.64 24.96
N SER A 34 4.53 5.25 25.37
CA SER A 34 3.81 5.85 26.52
C SER A 34 4.52 5.79 27.88
N LYS A 35 5.72 5.19 28.00
CA LYS A 35 6.44 5.06 29.28
C LYS A 35 7.86 5.65 29.31
N SER A 36 8.37 6.28 28.25
CA SER A 36 9.73 6.82 28.23
C SER A 36 9.81 8.24 27.67
N PRO A 37 10.48 9.19 28.35
CA PRO A 37 10.56 10.60 27.90
C PRO A 37 11.49 10.80 26.70
N LYS A 38 12.22 9.77 26.27
CA LYS A 38 13.07 9.78 25.07
C LYS A 38 12.78 8.53 24.26
N VAL A 39 12.33 8.71 23.03
CA VAL A 39 12.13 7.62 22.08
C VAL A 39 13.51 7.18 21.58
N THR A 40 13.86 5.90 21.77
CA THR A 40 15.13 5.38 21.27
C THR A 40 15.02 4.92 19.82
N GLU A 41 16.17 4.86 19.13
CA GLU A 41 16.27 4.31 17.77
C GLU A 41 15.71 2.88 17.70
N GLU A 42 15.98 2.05 18.71
CA GLU A 42 15.50 0.67 18.81
C GLU A 42 13.97 0.61 18.97
N GLN A 43 13.38 1.52 19.75
CA GLN A 43 11.93 1.61 19.92
C GLN A 43 11.24 2.05 18.62
N LEU A 44 11.83 3.00 17.89
CA LEU A 44 11.34 3.42 16.58
C LEU A 44 11.42 2.31 15.55
N TYR A 45 12.58 1.64 15.47
CA TYR A 45 12.77 0.50 14.58
C TYR A 45 11.74 -0.60 14.86
N THR A 46 11.58 -0.98 16.13
CA THR A 46 10.62 -2.01 16.54
C THR A 46 9.20 -1.63 16.15
N ALA A 47 8.81 -0.37 16.35
CA ALA A 47 7.48 0.10 15.99
C ALA A 47 7.26 0.15 14.47
N PHE A 48 8.26 0.57 13.69
CA PHE A 48 8.20 0.54 12.23
C PHE A 48 8.14 -0.90 11.69
N TYR A 49 8.92 -1.81 12.27
CA TYR A 49 8.92 -3.23 11.91
C TYR A 49 7.58 -3.90 12.23
N GLU A 50 7.01 -3.64 13.40
CA GLU A 50 5.68 -4.13 13.78
C GLU A 50 4.58 -3.52 12.89
N GLY A 51 4.68 -2.22 12.58
CA GLY A 51 3.80 -1.55 11.62
C GLY A 51 3.88 -2.14 10.21
N ALA A 52 5.07 -2.55 9.78
CA ALA A 52 5.30 -3.15 8.47
C ALA A 52 4.59 -4.50 8.28
N LYS A 53 4.11 -5.16 9.35
CA LYS A 53 3.25 -6.37 9.24
C LYS A 53 1.96 -6.12 8.46
N GLN A 54 1.47 -4.88 8.47
CA GLN A 54 0.28 -4.48 7.71
C GLN A 54 0.58 -4.29 6.21
N ILE A 55 1.86 -4.16 5.87
CA ILE A 55 2.35 -3.91 4.51
C ILE A 55 2.85 -5.21 3.87
N SER A 56 3.56 -6.05 4.63
CA SER A 56 4.09 -7.32 4.15
C SER A 56 4.11 -8.40 5.24
N THR A 57 3.81 -9.63 4.86
CA THR A 57 3.97 -10.83 5.70
C THR A 57 5.40 -11.40 5.64
N ASN A 58 6.23 -10.92 4.71
CA ASN A 58 7.61 -11.36 4.54
C ASN A 58 8.55 -10.65 5.51
N ASP A 59 9.28 -11.42 6.32
CA ASP A 59 10.18 -10.92 7.36
C ASP A 59 11.28 -9.99 6.83
N ALA A 60 11.93 -10.36 5.73
CA ALA A 60 13.00 -9.57 5.13
C ALA A 60 12.47 -8.24 4.57
N GLN A 61 11.28 -8.24 3.98
CA GLN A 61 10.62 -7.01 3.54
C GLN A 61 10.23 -6.12 4.72
N ARG A 62 9.72 -6.70 5.81
CA ARG A 62 9.39 -5.91 7.01
C ARG A 62 10.62 -5.25 7.62
N LYS A 63 11.75 -5.96 7.69
CA LYS A 63 13.04 -5.41 8.14
C LYS A 63 13.48 -4.26 7.22
N ALA A 64 13.49 -4.49 5.91
CA ALA A 64 13.86 -3.47 4.95
C ALA A 64 12.95 -2.22 5.01
N ILE A 65 11.64 -2.40 5.19
CA ILE A 65 10.71 -1.27 5.38
C ILE A 65 11.05 -0.50 6.66
N ALA A 66 11.30 -1.21 7.77
CA ALA A 66 11.68 -0.59 9.04
C ALA A 66 13.02 0.16 8.94
N ASP A 67 14.02 -0.41 8.28
CA ASP A 67 15.31 0.22 8.01
C ASP A 67 15.16 1.49 7.18
N CYS A 68 14.35 1.44 6.11
CA CYS A 68 14.08 2.60 5.26
C CYS A 68 13.37 3.73 6.01
N LEU A 69 12.33 3.38 6.79
CA LEU A 69 11.58 4.32 7.62
C LEU A 69 12.49 4.99 8.63
N LEU A 70 13.28 4.19 9.33
CA LEU A 70 14.22 4.68 10.33
C LEU A 70 15.26 5.62 9.69
N GLY A 71 15.89 5.20 8.59
CA GLY A 71 16.88 6.03 7.88
C GLY A 71 16.32 7.39 7.45
N LYS A 72 15.10 7.44 6.92
CA LYS A 72 14.46 8.70 6.50
C LYS A 72 14.04 9.59 7.68
N VAL A 73 13.59 9.00 8.79
CA VAL A 73 13.32 9.74 10.02
C VAL A 73 14.61 10.29 10.63
N LYS A 74 15.70 9.50 10.66
CA LYS A 74 17.03 9.96 11.09
C LYS A 74 17.52 11.16 10.27
N LEU A 75 17.40 11.10 8.95
CA LEU A 75 17.76 12.22 8.08
C LEU A 75 16.93 13.49 8.33
N LYS A 76 15.65 13.33 8.71
CA LYS A 76 14.75 14.45 8.92
C LYS A 76 14.94 15.13 10.28
N TYR A 77 15.09 14.34 11.33
CA TYR A 77 15.19 14.83 12.71
C TYR A 77 16.64 14.87 13.21
N GLN A 78 17.63 14.55 12.37
CA GLN A 78 19.06 14.59 12.71
C GLN A 78 19.37 13.84 14.02
N ASP A 79 18.78 12.66 14.20
CA ASP A 79 18.86 11.85 15.42
C ASP A 79 18.22 12.45 16.69
N HIS A 80 17.55 13.62 16.60
CA HIS A 80 16.74 14.23 17.65
C HIS A 80 15.29 13.70 17.65
N PHE A 81 15.12 12.44 18.05
CA PHE A 81 13.81 11.78 18.01
C PHE A 81 12.81 12.33 19.05
N GLU A 82 13.25 13.09 20.05
CA GLU A 82 12.37 13.82 20.96
C GLU A 82 11.43 14.82 20.26
N ASP A 83 11.82 15.32 19.09
CA ASP A 83 11.03 16.28 18.31
C ASP A 83 10.01 15.59 17.38
N LEU A 84 10.02 14.25 17.33
CA LEU A 84 9.09 13.47 16.53
C LEU A 84 7.70 13.47 17.17
N ASP A 85 6.82 14.34 16.67
CA ASP A 85 5.40 14.33 17.03
C ASP A 85 4.62 13.58 15.96
N LEU A 86 4.41 12.29 16.18
CA LEU A 86 3.68 11.41 15.25
C LEU A 86 2.28 11.91 14.90
N SER A 87 1.67 12.75 15.75
CA SER A 87 0.35 13.33 15.49
C SER A 87 0.42 14.53 14.55
N LYS A 88 1.45 15.38 14.70
CA LYS A 88 1.68 16.54 13.84
C LYS A 88 2.35 16.15 12.52
N ASP A 89 3.26 15.19 12.57
CA ASP A 89 4.09 14.75 11.45
C ASP A 89 3.49 13.55 10.71
N LYS A 90 2.25 13.18 11.04
CA LYS A 90 1.53 12.08 10.43
C LYS A 90 1.64 12.06 8.90
N LYS A 91 1.37 13.19 8.24
CA LYS A 91 1.43 13.29 6.76
C LYS A 91 2.83 12.99 6.20
N LEU A 92 3.86 13.41 6.92
CA LEU A 92 5.24 13.17 6.53
C LEU A 92 5.59 11.69 6.72
N ILE A 93 5.25 11.11 7.86
CA ILE A 93 5.45 9.69 8.15
C ILE A 93 4.68 8.82 7.14
N ASP A 94 3.46 9.20 6.78
CA ASP A 94 2.66 8.51 5.77
C ASP A 94 3.32 8.57 4.38
N SER A 95 3.88 9.73 4.01
CA SER A 95 4.62 9.89 2.75
C SER A 95 5.90 9.04 2.72
N ILE A 96 6.67 9.06 3.80
CA ILE A 96 7.91 8.28 3.95
C ILE A 96 7.59 6.78 3.94
N THR A 97 6.53 6.36 4.63
CA THR A 97 6.05 4.97 4.65
C THR A 97 5.66 4.51 3.27
N THR A 98 4.96 5.34 2.51
CA THR A 98 4.55 5.03 1.14
C THR A 98 5.75 4.85 0.23
N GLU A 99 6.73 5.74 0.30
CA GLU A 99 7.97 5.66 -0.47
C GLU A 99 8.76 4.38 -0.14
N CYS A 100 8.95 4.11 1.15
CA CYS A 100 9.66 2.91 1.61
C CYS A 100 8.94 1.63 1.22
N ALA A 101 7.62 1.56 1.43
CA ALA A 101 6.83 0.40 1.06
C ALA A 101 6.92 0.13 -0.44
N GLN A 102 6.68 1.12 -1.28
CA GLN A 102 6.66 0.96 -2.75
C GLN A 102 7.98 0.48 -3.34
N THR A 103 9.11 0.85 -2.71
CA THR A 103 10.44 0.48 -3.18
C THR A 103 10.84 -0.93 -2.73
N ILE A 104 10.17 -1.48 -1.71
CA ILE A 104 10.60 -2.69 -0.99
C ILE A 104 9.60 -3.83 -1.12
N THR A 105 8.31 -3.54 -1.24
CA THR A 105 7.27 -4.56 -1.41
C THR A 105 7.25 -5.07 -2.84
N LYS A 106 8.11 -6.07 -3.07
CA LYS A 106 7.88 -7.03 -4.13
C LYS A 106 6.64 -7.88 -3.79
N ILE A 107 5.54 -7.64 -4.48
CA ILE A 107 4.28 -8.38 -4.29
C ILE A 107 4.42 -9.72 -4.99
N SER A 108 4.63 -10.81 -4.27
CA SER A 108 4.56 -12.17 -4.85
C SER A 108 3.11 -12.66 -4.91
N TRP A 109 2.77 -13.42 -5.94
CA TRP A 109 1.45 -14.05 -6.03
C TRP A 109 1.33 -15.17 -4.99
N THR A 110 0.56 -14.90 -3.94
CA THR A 110 0.14 -15.89 -2.96
C THR A 110 -1.39 -15.96 -2.94
N PRO A 111 -2.00 -17.07 -2.49
CA PRO A 111 -3.46 -17.17 -2.44
C PRO A 111 -4.13 -16.02 -1.68
N GLU A 112 -3.50 -15.53 -0.60
CA GLU A 112 -4.00 -14.40 0.19
C GLU A 112 -3.96 -13.07 -0.60
N ILE A 113 -2.85 -12.80 -1.29
CA ILE A 113 -2.70 -11.61 -2.13
C ILE A 113 -3.67 -11.66 -3.32
N GLU A 114 -3.83 -12.84 -3.92
CA GLU A 114 -4.79 -13.04 -5.01
C GLU A 114 -6.22 -12.76 -4.55
N GLN A 115 -6.64 -13.27 -3.38
CA GLN A 115 -7.96 -12.96 -2.82
C GLN A 115 -8.15 -11.47 -2.55
N LYS A 116 -7.15 -10.79 -1.98
CA LYS A 116 -7.19 -9.34 -1.75
C LYS A 116 -7.32 -8.56 -3.06
N MET A 117 -6.57 -8.95 -4.10
CA MET A 117 -6.65 -8.32 -5.42
C MET A 117 -8.00 -8.59 -6.09
N LEU A 118 -8.53 -9.80 -5.99
CA LEU A 118 -9.86 -10.14 -6.51
C LEU A 118 -10.95 -9.30 -5.86
N ALA A 119 -10.96 -9.20 -4.52
CA ALA A 119 -11.90 -8.37 -3.79
C ALA A 119 -11.76 -6.88 -4.16
N LYS A 120 -10.54 -6.43 -4.42
CA LYS A 120 -10.27 -5.05 -4.85
C LYS A 120 -10.80 -4.76 -6.24
N PHE A 121 -10.53 -5.63 -7.21
CA PHE A 121 -10.99 -5.42 -8.58
C PHE A 121 -12.51 -5.56 -8.71
N SER A 122 -13.14 -6.45 -7.92
CA SER A 122 -14.60 -6.61 -7.94
C SER A 122 -15.37 -5.47 -7.27
N SER A 123 -14.69 -4.65 -6.45
CA SER A 123 -15.25 -3.49 -5.74
C SER A 123 -14.97 -2.14 -6.42
N MET A 124 -14.44 -2.16 -7.65
CA MET A 124 -14.22 -0.95 -8.44
C MET A 124 -15.52 -0.20 -8.73
N GLU A 125 -15.48 1.13 -8.62
CA GLU A 125 -16.64 2.01 -8.79
C GLU A 125 -17.18 1.93 -10.23
N GLU A 126 -16.28 1.72 -11.19
CA GLU A 126 -16.56 1.53 -12.60
C GLU A 126 -17.43 0.29 -12.88
N LEU A 127 -17.52 -0.63 -11.91
CA LEU A 127 -18.37 -1.82 -11.99
C LEU A 127 -19.73 -1.61 -11.31
N ASN A 128 -20.05 -0.41 -10.84
CA ASN A 128 -21.36 -0.11 -10.29
C ASN A 128 -22.44 -0.34 -11.35
N GLY A 129 -23.40 -1.22 -11.03
CA GLY A 129 -24.44 -1.68 -11.95
C GLY A 129 -24.16 -3.04 -12.61
N ALA A 130 -22.94 -3.58 -12.52
CA ALA A 130 -22.65 -4.95 -12.95
C ALA A 130 -23.13 -5.98 -11.90
N THR A 131 -23.53 -7.16 -12.37
CA THR A 131 -23.88 -8.29 -11.49
C THR A 131 -22.65 -8.79 -10.73
N ALA A 132 -22.86 -9.46 -9.60
CA ALA A 132 -21.77 -10.04 -8.81
C ALA A 132 -20.89 -10.99 -9.65
N GLU A 133 -21.51 -11.79 -10.52
CA GLU A 133 -20.82 -12.69 -11.46
C GLU A 133 -19.94 -11.92 -12.45
N LYS A 134 -20.44 -10.84 -13.06
CA LYS A 134 -19.66 -9.98 -13.97
C LYS A 134 -18.50 -9.29 -13.25
N LYS A 135 -18.72 -8.83 -12.01
CA LYS A 135 -17.66 -8.24 -11.16
C LYS A 135 -16.56 -9.23 -10.83
N GLU A 136 -16.94 -10.46 -10.49
CA GLU A 136 -15.99 -11.54 -10.22
C GLU A 136 -15.21 -11.93 -11.49
N ALA A 137 -15.89 -12.07 -12.62
CA ALA A 137 -15.27 -12.41 -13.90
C ALA A 137 -14.28 -11.32 -14.35
N TYR A 138 -14.65 -10.04 -14.21
CA TYR A 138 -13.75 -8.91 -14.45
C TYR A 138 -12.51 -8.96 -13.54
N ALA A 139 -12.71 -9.15 -12.22
CA ALA A 139 -11.62 -9.24 -11.26
C ALA A 139 -10.64 -10.39 -11.59
N LYS A 140 -11.16 -11.55 -11.97
CA LYS A 140 -10.36 -12.70 -12.41
C LYS A 140 -9.60 -12.41 -13.70
N CYS A 141 -10.22 -11.73 -14.67
CA CYS A 141 -9.56 -11.31 -15.91
C CYS A 141 -8.36 -10.41 -15.63
N VAL A 142 -8.56 -9.37 -14.81
CA VAL A 142 -7.51 -8.40 -14.46
C VAL A 142 -6.35 -9.10 -13.74
N LEU A 143 -6.66 -9.89 -12.70
CA LEU A 143 -5.64 -10.61 -11.95
C LEU A 143 -4.87 -11.60 -12.84
N SER A 144 -5.56 -12.32 -13.71
CA SER A 144 -4.93 -13.26 -14.65
C SER A 144 -3.93 -12.55 -15.56
N LYS A 145 -4.32 -11.42 -16.18
CA LYS A 145 -3.43 -10.63 -17.05
C LYS A 145 -2.24 -10.05 -16.31
N LEU A 146 -2.43 -9.59 -15.07
CA LEU A 146 -1.33 -9.14 -14.22
C LEU A 146 -0.36 -10.28 -13.90
N LYS A 147 -0.87 -11.47 -13.57
CA LYS A 147 -0.04 -12.66 -13.35
C LYS A 147 0.71 -13.09 -14.60
N THR A 148 0.11 -12.98 -15.79
CA THR A 148 0.79 -13.27 -17.05
C THR A 148 1.91 -12.27 -17.33
N LYS A 149 1.67 -10.98 -17.10
CA LYS A 149 2.65 -9.92 -17.37
C LYS A 149 3.77 -9.87 -16.33
N TYR A 150 3.45 -10.22 -15.09
CA TYR A 150 4.37 -10.20 -13.96
C TYR A 150 4.37 -11.56 -13.23
N PRO A 151 4.88 -12.64 -13.84
CA PRO A 151 4.72 -14.00 -13.31
C PRO A 151 5.38 -14.24 -11.95
N LYS A 152 6.40 -13.45 -11.61
CA LYS A 152 7.09 -13.51 -10.32
C LYS A 152 6.51 -12.57 -9.27
N GLY A 153 5.39 -11.91 -9.60
CA GLY A 153 4.85 -10.83 -8.80
C GLY A 153 5.28 -9.44 -9.27
N LEU A 154 4.83 -8.41 -8.58
CA LEU A 154 5.10 -7.01 -8.88
C LEU A 154 6.36 -6.57 -8.14
N ASP A 155 7.41 -6.20 -8.87
CA ASP A 155 8.71 -5.78 -8.31
C ASP A 155 8.77 -4.28 -8.01
N GLY A 156 7.61 -3.62 -7.98
CA GLY A 156 7.44 -2.19 -7.75
C GLY A 156 6.09 -1.70 -8.30
N PRO A 157 5.88 -0.38 -8.37
CA PRO A 157 4.68 0.20 -8.95
C PRO A 157 4.52 -0.19 -10.42
N VAL A 158 3.34 -0.71 -10.78
CA VAL A 158 3.00 -0.91 -12.19
C VAL A 158 2.73 0.45 -12.84
N PRO A 159 3.37 0.79 -13.97
CA PRO A 159 3.09 2.04 -14.66
C PRO A 159 1.61 2.19 -14.98
N GLN A 160 1.04 3.38 -14.75
CA GLN A 160 -0.41 3.58 -14.87
C GLN A 160 -0.95 3.19 -16.25
N LYS A 161 -0.21 3.53 -17.31
CA LYS A 161 -0.57 3.16 -18.69
C LYS A 161 -0.74 1.65 -18.85
N GLU A 162 0.13 0.86 -18.21
CA GLU A 162 0.08 -0.60 -18.27
C GLU A 162 -1.10 -1.17 -17.49
N MET A 163 -1.46 -0.55 -16.36
CA MET A 163 -2.68 -0.89 -15.62
C MET A 163 -3.93 -0.57 -16.42
N ASP A 164 -3.99 0.60 -17.06
CA ASP A 164 -5.12 1.04 -17.87
C ASP A 164 -5.34 0.08 -19.05
N GLU A 165 -4.26 -0.34 -19.73
CA GLU A 165 -4.32 -1.36 -20.79
C GLU A 165 -4.91 -2.68 -20.29
N VAL A 166 -4.51 -3.14 -19.10
CA VAL A 166 -5.06 -4.36 -18.49
C VAL A 166 -6.55 -4.19 -18.21
N TYR A 167 -6.95 -3.11 -17.54
CA TYR A 167 -8.36 -2.84 -17.20
C TYR A 167 -9.25 -2.75 -18.43
N VAL A 168 -8.87 -1.94 -19.41
CA VAL A 168 -9.61 -1.79 -20.67
C VAL A 168 -9.76 -3.12 -21.38
N SER A 169 -8.70 -3.94 -21.42
CA SER A 169 -8.75 -5.25 -22.07
C SER A 169 -9.65 -6.28 -21.37
N CYS A 170 -10.10 -6.00 -20.14
CA CYS A 170 -11.04 -6.83 -19.39
C CYS A 170 -12.47 -6.29 -19.40
N MET A 171 -12.71 -5.08 -19.92
CA MET A 171 -14.04 -4.48 -19.98
C MET A 171 -15.02 -5.27 -20.85
N ASP A 172 -14.53 -6.02 -21.84
CA ASP A 172 -15.37 -6.88 -22.68
C ASP A 172 -16.09 -7.98 -21.88
N VAL A 173 -15.56 -8.37 -20.71
CA VAL A 173 -16.19 -9.35 -19.79
C VAL A 173 -17.49 -8.79 -19.18
N LEU A 174 -17.68 -7.47 -19.21
CA LEU A 174 -18.87 -6.81 -18.67
C LEU A 174 -20.00 -6.65 -19.70
N LYS A 175 -19.74 -6.89 -20.99
CA LYS A 175 -20.76 -6.88 -22.05
C LYS A 175 -21.67 -8.10 -21.89
#